data_AF-A0AA38LEH3-F1
#
_entry.id   AF-A0AA38LEH3-F1
#
_cell.length_a   1.000
_cell.length_b   1.000
_cell.length_c   1.000
_cell.angle_alpha   90.00
_cell.angle_beta   90.00
_cell.angle_gamma   90.00
#
_symmetry.space_group_name_H-M   'P 1'
#
loop_
_entity.id
_entity.type
_entity.pdbx_description
1 polymer ?
#
loop_
_entity_poly.entity_id
_entity_poly.type
_entity_poly.pdbx_seq_one_letter_code
_entity_poly.pdbx_strand_id
1 'polypeptide(L)'
;MAFWCLWIGVLAACWNGIHCGTPNASLSANVSIYGDSAIAHTDTDFVCATLDWWPPEKCDYGTCSWGKASLLNLAWFWFGFEELDSQDLKSSLLANAVKAFDPLKIRLGGTLQDKVFYDVGLLKQPCHPFVKNVSVMFGFTDGCLPMSRWDALNLFFRKTGAVVAFGLNALNGRKEVSNGVLGGPWDSRNAYDFIKYTVDHGYQINAWEIGNELSGSGIGTSINATQYAADVIELDRILKEIYKDFQVKPQLVAPDGFFDANWFKEFLQQSGPNIVGVVSHHIYNLGAGVDEHLVEKILDPSYLSQEESTFKSLKTILENYGPWSNAWVGEAGGAYNSGHNLVTNAFVFSFWYLDQLGMASTYNTKSYCRQSLIGGNYGLLNTTTYVPNPDYYSALLWHRLMGAQVLSVSLNGTQYLRAYAHCTKND
;
A
#
# COMPACT_ATOMS: atom_id res chain seq x y z
N MET A 1 -59.78 15.28 7.55
CA MET A 1 -58.95 16.15 8.42
C MET A 1 -57.54 16.12 7.87
N ALA A 2 -57.14 17.18 7.17
CA ALA A 2 -55.82 17.32 6.57
C ALA A 2 -54.86 17.91 7.62
N PHE A 3 -53.77 17.20 7.91
CA PHE A 3 -52.69 17.70 8.76
C PHE A 3 -51.74 18.54 7.92
N TRP A 4 -51.72 19.84 8.18
CA TRP A 4 -50.71 20.77 7.68
C TRP A 4 -49.52 20.76 8.63
N CYS A 5 -48.35 20.31 8.17
CA CYS A 5 -47.09 20.52 8.88
C CYS A 5 -46.55 21.91 8.57
N LEU A 6 -46.64 22.82 9.54
CA LEU A 6 -45.93 24.10 9.54
C LEU A 6 -44.45 23.86 9.87
N TRP A 7 -43.58 24.14 8.91
CA TRP A 7 -42.14 24.30 9.15
C TRP A 7 -41.87 25.75 9.56
N ILE A 8 -41.46 25.95 10.82
CA ILE A 8 -40.94 27.23 11.30
C ILE A 8 -39.42 27.22 11.05
N GLY A 9 -39.00 27.95 10.02
CA GLY A 9 -37.58 28.21 9.76
C GLY A 9 -37.08 29.32 10.69
N VAL A 10 -36.08 29.00 11.52
CA VAL A 10 -35.32 29.99 12.28
C VAL A 10 -34.24 30.57 11.37
N LEU A 11 -34.44 31.81 10.92
CA LEU A 11 -33.42 32.63 10.28
C LEU A 11 -32.49 33.20 11.36
N ALA A 12 -31.35 32.57 11.57
CA ALA A 12 -30.23 33.19 12.28
C ALA A 12 -29.46 34.07 11.29
N ALA A 13 -29.61 35.39 11.45
CA ALA A 13 -28.82 36.37 10.73
C ALA A 13 -27.39 36.39 11.28
N CYS A 14 -26.44 35.83 10.53
CA CYS A 14 -25.02 36.12 10.68
C CYS A 14 -24.61 37.08 9.57
N TRP A 15 -24.71 38.39 9.84
CA TRP A 15 -23.96 39.40 9.11
C TRP A 15 -22.51 39.35 9.59
N ASN A 16 -21.66 38.68 8.81
CA ASN A 16 -20.24 38.98 8.63
C ASN A 16 -19.84 38.32 7.32
N GLY A 17 -19.95 39.08 6.23
CA GLY A 17 -19.54 38.63 4.91
C GLY A 17 -18.04 38.40 4.87
N ILE A 18 -17.63 37.15 4.69
CA ILE A 18 -16.36 36.86 4.05
C ILE A 18 -16.58 37.17 2.57
N HIS A 19 -16.13 38.34 2.13
CA HIS A 19 -16.08 38.67 0.70
C HIS A 19 -15.00 37.82 0.03
N CYS A 20 -15.37 36.63 -0.42
CA CYS A 20 -14.58 35.86 -1.38
C CYS A 20 -14.90 36.34 -2.80
N GLY A 21 -14.01 37.16 -3.37
CA GLY A 21 -13.81 37.28 -4.81
C GLY A 21 -14.89 37.99 -5.64
N THR A 22 -14.47 38.53 -6.77
CA THR A 22 -15.32 39.21 -7.76
C THR A 22 -16.42 38.28 -8.29
N PRO A 23 -17.68 38.75 -8.38
CA PRO A 23 -18.72 38.01 -9.08
C PRO A 23 -18.39 38.01 -10.58
N ASN A 24 -18.32 36.82 -11.19
CA ASN A 24 -18.19 36.55 -12.64
C ASN A 24 -16.78 36.45 -13.24
N ALA A 25 -15.95 35.54 -12.73
CA ALA A 25 -15.00 34.82 -13.59
C ALA A 25 -15.51 33.39 -13.78
N SER A 26 -16.28 33.12 -14.84
CA SER A 26 -16.60 31.75 -15.23
C SER A 26 -15.35 31.12 -15.84
N LEU A 27 -14.65 30.27 -15.09
CA LEU A 27 -13.61 29.41 -15.64
C LEU A 27 -14.30 28.30 -16.44
N SER A 28 -14.06 28.27 -17.75
CA SER A 28 -14.54 27.19 -18.63
C SER A 28 -13.38 26.27 -18.96
N ALA A 29 -13.63 24.96 -18.97
CA ALA A 29 -12.68 23.95 -19.42
C ALA A 29 -13.40 22.98 -20.36
N ASN A 30 -12.67 22.48 -21.35
CA ASN A 30 -13.16 21.44 -22.24
C ASN A 30 -12.41 20.13 -21.97
N VAL A 31 -13.14 19.06 -21.69
CA VAL A 31 -12.61 17.71 -21.48
C VAL A 31 -13.05 16.83 -22.63
N SER A 32 -12.10 16.41 -23.45
CA SER A 32 -12.32 15.44 -24.53
C SER A 32 -11.90 14.05 -24.04
N ILE A 33 -12.83 13.08 -24.09
CA ILE A 33 -12.57 11.68 -23.77
C ILE A 33 -12.57 10.89 -25.08
N TYR A 34 -11.48 10.18 -25.35
CA TYR A 34 -11.36 9.31 -26.52
C TYR A 34 -11.72 7.88 -26.12
N GLY A 35 -12.93 7.46 -26.49
CA GLY A 35 -13.52 6.17 -26.09
C GLY A 35 -13.41 5.06 -27.15
N ASP A 36 -12.56 5.23 -28.16
CA ASP A 36 -12.37 4.26 -29.25
C ASP A 36 -11.47 3.09 -28.84
N SER A 37 -10.54 3.30 -27.90
CA SER A 37 -9.67 2.26 -27.35
C SER A 37 -9.17 2.58 -25.95
N ALA A 38 -8.86 1.53 -25.18
CA ALA A 38 -8.21 1.68 -23.88
C ALA A 38 -6.70 1.95 -24.07
N ILE A 39 -6.15 2.90 -23.33
CA ILE A 39 -4.71 3.22 -23.31
C ILE A 39 -3.91 2.38 -22.32
N ALA A 40 -4.62 1.78 -21.35
CA ALA A 40 -4.07 0.94 -20.30
C ALA A 40 -5.18 0.08 -19.67
N HIS A 41 -4.78 -0.92 -18.88
CA HIS A 41 -5.70 -1.73 -18.10
C HIS A 41 -5.24 -1.83 -16.65
N THR A 42 -6.11 -1.63 -15.68
CA THR A 42 -5.82 -1.90 -14.26
C THR A 42 -6.37 -3.26 -13.83
N ASP A 43 -5.97 -3.76 -12.65
CA ASP A 43 -6.69 -4.88 -12.04
C ASP A 43 -8.10 -4.43 -11.60
N THR A 44 -9.02 -5.40 -11.44
CA THR A 44 -10.38 -5.12 -10.94
C THR A 44 -10.39 -4.68 -9.47
N ASP A 45 -9.35 -5.08 -8.74
CA ASP A 45 -8.99 -4.68 -7.38
C ASP A 45 -7.81 -3.70 -7.37
N PHE A 46 -7.75 -2.78 -8.35
CA PHE A 46 -6.71 -1.75 -8.48
C PHE A 46 -6.44 -0.99 -7.18
N VAL A 47 -7.50 -0.62 -6.45
CA VAL A 47 -7.37 -0.01 -5.13
C VAL A 47 -6.92 -1.05 -4.13
N CYS A 48 -5.75 -0.83 -3.55
CA CYS A 48 -5.13 -1.66 -2.54
C CYS A 48 -4.82 -0.83 -1.29
N ALA A 49 -4.64 -1.49 -0.15
CA ALA A 49 -4.15 -0.89 1.09
C ALA A 49 -3.06 -1.75 1.72
N THR A 50 -2.26 -1.20 2.62
CA THR A 50 -1.22 -1.96 3.33
C THR A 50 -1.59 -2.22 4.80
N LEU A 51 -0.96 -3.22 5.40
CA LEU A 51 -0.84 -3.38 6.85
C LEU A 51 0.63 -3.53 7.22
N ASP A 52 1.06 -2.78 8.24
CA ASP A 52 2.47 -2.63 8.61
C ASP A 52 2.85 -3.42 9.86
N TRP A 53 4.15 -3.58 10.10
CA TRP A 53 4.75 -4.20 11.28
C TRP A 53 4.98 -3.23 12.45
N TRP A 54 4.94 -1.90 12.24
CA TRP A 54 5.30 -0.90 13.25
C TRP A 54 4.58 -1.08 14.61
N PRO A 55 5.32 -1.29 15.72
CA PRO A 55 4.72 -1.46 17.04
C PRO A 55 4.26 -0.10 17.62
N PRO A 56 3.47 -0.09 18.71
CA PRO A 56 2.95 1.14 19.33
C PRO A 56 4.02 2.18 19.68
N GLU A 57 5.25 1.74 19.93
CA GLU A 57 6.40 2.57 20.29
C GLU A 57 7.07 3.27 19.09
N LYS A 58 6.59 3.01 17.85
CA LYS A 58 6.98 3.77 16.66
C LYS A 58 6.37 5.17 16.76
N CYS A 59 7.26 6.14 16.96
CA CYS A 59 6.90 7.54 17.04
C CYS A 59 7.76 8.34 16.07
N ASP A 60 7.13 9.23 15.33
CA ASP A 60 7.80 10.24 14.51
C ASP A 60 7.39 11.60 15.03
N TYR A 61 8.37 12.51 15.12
CA TYR A 61 8.11 13.92 15.47
C TYR A 61 7.35 14.08 16.81
N GLY A 62 7.62 13.19 17.78
CA GLY A 62 6.97 13.20 19.09
C GLY A 62 5.58 12.56 19.15
N THR A 63 5.06 12.01 18.04
CA THR A 63 3.73 11.38 17.99
C THR A 63 3.83 9.91 17.60
N CYS A 64 3.15 9.03 18.35
CA CYS A 64 3.10 7.59 18.08
C CYS A 64 1.74 7.23 17.45
N SER A 65 1.62 7.42 16.13
CA SER A 65 0.34 7.31 15.40
C SER A 65 -0.05 5.87 15.00
N TRP A 66 0.77 4.89 15.33
CA TRP A 66 0.56 3.47 14.98
C TRP A 66 -0.34 2.71 15.94
N GLY A 67 -0.31 3.04 17.24
CA GLY A 67 -1.10 2.32 18.24
C GLY A 67 -0.98 0.80 18.10
N LYS A 68 -2.11 0.07 18.20
CA LYS A 68 -2.16 -1.39 18.02
C LYS A 68 -2.52 -1.81 16.57
N ALA A 69 -2.14 -1.02 15.57
CA ALA A 69 -2.52 -1.25 14.18
C ALA A 69 -1.66 -2.28 13.42
N SER A 70 -0.58 -2.77 14.03
CA SER A 70 0.38 -3.62 13.32
C SER A 70 -0.10 -5.04 13.05
N LEU A 71 0.57 -5.73 12.12
CA LEU A 71 0.37 -7.16 11.85
C LEU A 71 0.44 -8.03 13.10
N LEU A 72 1.18 -7.64 14.13
CA LEU A 72 1.26 -8.39 15.40
C LEU A 72 0.09 -8.11 16.35
N ASN A 73 -0.51 -6.92 16.28
CA ASN A 73 -1.42 -6.42 17.32
C ASN A 73 -2.86 -6.18 16.85
N LEU A 74 -3.06 -5.96 15.54
CA LEU A 74 -4.34 -5.59 14.95
C LEU A 74 -5.39 -6.65 15.23
N ALA A 75 -6.45 -6.30 15.95
CA ALA A 75 -7.53 -7.25 16.27
C ALA A 75 -7.09 -8.51 17.07
N TRP A 76 -6.02 -8.45 17.88
CA TRP A 76 -5.67 -9.56 18.81
C TRP A 76 -6.85 -9.99 19.72
N PHE A 77 -7.77 -9.07 20.01
CA PHE A 77 -8.93 -9.30 20.89
C PHE A 77 -10.11 -10.03 20.22
N TRP A 78 -10.00 -10.46 18.97
CA TRP A 78 -11.10 -11.13 18.26
C TRP A 78 -11.40 -12.55 18.76
N PHE A 79 -10.47 -13.17 19.51
CA PHE A 79 -10.54 -14.60 19.87
C PHE A 79 -10.42 -14.88 21.37
N GLY A 80 -10.42 -13.86 22.22
CA GLY A 80 -10.63 -14.05 23.65
C GLY A 80 -12.10 -14.31 23.90
N PHE A 81 -12.44 -15.48 24.43
CA PHE A 81 -13.71 -15.64 25.13
C PHE A 81 -13.78 -14.55 26.22
N GLU A 82 -14.90 -13.81 26.24
CA GLU A 82 -15.40 -12.87 27.26
C GLU A 82 -15.45 -11.36 26.90
N GLU A 83 -16.69 -10.86 27.04
CA GLU A 83 -17.21 -9.47 27.17
C GLU A 83 -17.50 -8.61 25.92
N LEU A 84 -18.79 -8.69 25.53
CA LEU A 84 -19.54 -7.74 24.70
C LEU A 84 -19.70 -6.37 25.39
N ASP A 85 -19.49 -5.28 24.64
CA ASP A 85 -20.51 -4.22 24.41
C ASP A 85 -19.96 -3.10 23.48
N SER A 86 -18.63 -2.88 23.44
CA SER A 86 -18.01 -1.82 22.60
C SER A 86 -16.96 -2.29 21.59
N GLN A 87 -16.40 -3.48 21.79
CA GLN A 87 -15.30 -4.02 20.97
C GLN A 87 -15.82 -4.72 19.70
N ASP A 88 -17.03 -5.28 19.74
CA ASP A 88 -17.72 -5.84 18.57
C ASP A 88 -18.01 -4.78 17.50
N LEU A 89 -18.32 -3.55 17.90
CA LEU A 89 -18.55 -2.44 16.97
C LEU A 89 -17.27 -2.03 16.24
N LYS A 90 -16.12 -1.99 16.93
CA LYS A 90 -14.83 -1.68 16.30
C LYS A 90 -14.34 -2.81 15.38
N SER A 91 -14.49 -4.06 15.83
CA SER A 91 -14.17 -5.24 15.02
C SER A 91 -15.04 -5.32 13.76
N SER A 92 -16.34 -5.05 13.90
CA SER A 92 -17.26 -5.01 12.75
C SER A 92 -16.95 -3.84 11.82
N LEU A 93 -16.56 -2.67 12.32
CA LEU A 93 -16.15 -1.54 11.46
C LEU A 93 -14.93 -1.89 10.60
N LEU A 94 -13.86 -2.45 11.17
CA LEU A 94 -12.69 -2.87 10.38
C LEU A 94 -13.06 -3.90 9.32
N ALA A 95 -13.81 -4.95 9.70
CA ALA A 95 -14.22 -5.98 8.76
C ALA A 95 -15.16 -5.44 7.66
N ASN A 96 -16.12 -4.57 8.02
CA ASN A 96 -17.04 -3.95 7.07
C ASN A 96 -16.31 -2.98 6.14
N ALA A 97 -15.30 -2.27 6.66
CA ALA A 97 -14.48 -1.36 5.87
C ALA A 97 -13.75 -2.10 4.74
N VAL A 98 -13.22 -3.29 5.01
CA VAL A 98 -12.59 -4.16 3.99
C VAL A 98 -13.64 -4.75 3.05
N LYS A 99 -14.75 -5.28 3.58
CA LYS A 99 -15.84 -5.86 2.79
C LYS A 99 -16.52 -4.89 1.83
N ALA A 100 -16.47 -3.59 2.11
CA ALA A 100 -17.13 -2.60 1.27
C ALA A 100 -16.56 -2.51 -0.16
N PHE A 101 -15.33 -3.00 -0.36
CA PHE A 101 -14.67 -3.10 -1.66
C PHE A 101 -15.13 -4.34 -2.43
N ASP A 102 -15.05 -5.53 -1.82
CA ASP A 102 -15.45 -6.81 -2.43
C ASP A 102 -14.82 -7.09 -3.82
N PRO A 103 -13.50 -7.41 -3.89
CA PRO A 103 -12.54 -7.52 -2.80
C PRO A 103 -11.65 -6.27 -2.63
N LEU A 104 -11.02 -6.14 -1.45
CA LEU A 104 -9.87 -5.24 -1.23
C LEU A 104 -8.57 -6.05 -1.26
N LYS A 105 -7.61 -5.62 -2.07
CA LYS A 105 -6.23 -6.12 -2.01
C LYS A 105 -5.51 -5.51 -0.80
N ILE A 106 -4.88 -6.35 0.02
CA ILE A 106 -4.13 -5.95 1.21
C ILE A 106 -2.69 -6.48 1.13
N ARG A 107 -1.71 -5.58 1.09
CA ARG A 107 -0.28 -5.90 1.16
C ARG A 107 0.21 -5.86 2.60
N LEU A 108 0.82 -6.94 3.06
CA LEU A 108 1.31 -7.13 4.42
C LEU A 108 2.85 -7.01 4.40
N GLY A 109 3.38 -5.91 4.91
CA GLY A 109 4.80 -5.60 4.76
C GLY A 109 5.25 -4.35 5.51
N GLY A 110 6.17 -3.59 4.93
CA GLY A 110 6.75 -2.37 5.51
C GLY A 110 8.12 -2.61 6.13
N THR A 111 8.75 -1.56 6.64
CA THR A 111 10.17 -1.53 7.01
C THR A 111 10.64 -2.68 7.92
N LEU A 112 9.86 -3.10 8.92
CA LEU A 112 10.28 -4.17 9.84
C LEU A 112 10.08 -5.59 9.29
N GLN A 113 9.53 -5.74 8.08
CA GLN A 113 9.44 -7.02 7.36
C GLN A 113 10.79 -7.71 7.26
N ASP A 114 11.85 -6.95 7.00
CA ASP A 114 13.22 -7.45 6.87
C ASP A 114 13.89 -7.80 8.20
N LYS A 115 13.14 -7.73 9.29
CA LYS A 115 13.58 -8.07 10.65
C LYS A 115 12.65 -9.07 11.33
N VAL A 116 11.68 -9.63 10.59
CA VAL A 116 10.73 -10.60 11.14
C VAL A 116 11.23 -12.03 10.94
N PHE A 117 11.07 -12.85 11.97
CA PHE A 117 11.18 -14.31 11.91
C PHE A 117 9.79 -14.93 12.04
N TYR A 118 9.57 -16.09 11.43
CA TYR A 118 8.32 -16.83 11.53
C TYR A 118 8.47 -17.98 12.54
N ASP A 119 7.56 -18.10 13.51
CA ASP A 119 7.57 -19.11 14.58
C ASP A 119 7.15 -20.51 14.09
N VAL A 120 7.89 -21.01 13.12
CA VAL A 120 7.57 -22.25 12.39
C VAL A 120 8.84 -22.98 12.00
N GLY A 121 8.72 -24.30 11.88
CA GLY A 121 9.84 -25.18 11.56
C GLY A 121 10.85 -25.24 12.69
N LEU A 122 12.13 -25.09 12.35
CA LEU A 122 13.26 -25.22 13.29
C LEU A 122 13.77 -23.87 13.79
N LEU A 123 12.86 -22.94 14.13
CA LEU A 123 13.25 -21.64 14.69
C LEU A 123 14.10 -21.87 15.96
N LYS A 124 15.35 -21.42 15.92
CA LYS A 124 16.34 -21.71 16.97
C LYS A 124 16.21 -20.80 18.20
N GLN A 125 15.45 -19.72 18.09
CA GLN A 125 15.34 -18.67 19.10
C GLN A 125 13.89 -18.47 19.53
N PRO A 126 13.64 -18.07 20.79
CA PRO A 126 12.28 -17.82 21.24
C PRO A 126 11.61 -16.71 20.43
N CYS A 127 10.33 -16.88 20.13
CA CYS A 127 9.54 -15.90 19.39
C CYS A 127 9.24 -14.67 20.27
N HIS A 128 9.92 -13.55 19.99
CA HIS A 128 9.74 -12.28 20.71
C HIS A 128 9.17 -11.20 19.78
N PRO A 129 8.34 -10.28 20.29
CA PRO A 129 7.89 -9.13 19.50
C PRO A 129 9.04 -8.16 19.24
N PHE A 130 8.85 -7.23 18.29
CA PHE A 130 9.76 -6.10 18.11
C PHE A 130 9.84 -5.27 19.39
N VAL A 131 11.06 -4.93 19.82
CA VAL A 131 11.30 -4.04 20.96
C VAL A 131 12.10 -2.84 20.50
N LYS A 132 11.72 -1.64 20.97
CA LYS A 132 12.44 -0.41 20.66
C LYS A 132 13.89 -0.49 21.15
N ASN A 133 14.82 -0.28 20.24
CA ASN A 133 16.25 -0.22 20.51
C ASN A 133 16.89 0.73 19.48
N VAL A 134 17.21 1.94 19.91
CA VAL A 134 17.73 3.01 19.03
C VAL A 134 19.13 2.75 18.47
N SER A 135 19.84 1.74 18.99
CA SER A 135 21.20 1.39 18.56
C SER A 135 21.24 0.42 17.38
N VAL A 136 20.09 -0.10 16.94
CA VAL A 136 20.01 -1.05 15.81
C VAL A 136 19.25 -0.46 14.64
N MET A 137 19.41 -1.05 13.45
CA MET A 137 18.73 -0.63 12.22
C MET A 137 17.22 -0.46 12.45
N PHE A 138 16.68 0.68 12.00
CA PHE A 138 15.30 1.14 12.17
C PHE A 138 14.84 1.43 13.61
N GLY A 139 15.73 1.30 14.60
CA GLY A 139 15.40 1.61 16.00
C GLY A 139 14.60 0.52 16.71
N PHE A 140 14.54 -0.70 16.16
CA PHE A 140 13.84 -1.85 16.74
C PHE A 140 14.67 -3.12 16.60
N THR A 141 14.59 -4.02 17.58
CA THR A 141 15.20 -5.37 17.49
C THR A 141 14.61 -6.17 16.33
N ASP A 142 15.11 -7.39 16.13
CA ASP A 142 14.35 -8.37 15.36
C ASP A 142 13.04 -8.69 16.11
N GLY A 143 12.05 -9.13 15.35
CA GLY A 143 10.75 -9.53 15.87
C GLY A 143 10.34 -10.87 15.29
N CYS A 144 9.25 -11.41 15.82
CA CYS A 144 8.76 -12.71 15.41
C CYS A 144 7.24 -12.70 15.27
N LEU A 145 6.74 -13.37 14.23
CA LEU A 145 5.33 -13.64 14.00
C LEU A 145 4.99 -15.05 14.55
N PRO A 146 4.24 -15.14 15.68
CA PRO A 146 3.70 -16.41 16.14
C PRO A 146 2.71 -16.98 15.12
N MET A 147 2.72 -18.29 14.89
CA MET A 147 1.78 -18.89 13.92
C MET A 147 0.32 -18.77 14.34
N SER A 148 0.02 -18.78 15.65
CA SER A 148 -1.34 -18.47 16.15
C SER A 148 -1.82 -17.07 15.74
N ARG A 149 -0.90 -16.11 15.62
CA ARG A 149 -1.22 -14.78 15.11
C ARG A 149 -1.44 -14.79 13.61
N TRP A 150 -0.65 -15.55 12.87
CA TRP A 150 -0.84 -15.76 11.43
C TRP A 150 -2.19 -16.41 11.11
N ASP A 151 -2.60 -17.41 11.90
CA ASP A 151 -3.90 -18.05 11.79
C ASP A 151 -5.05 -17.05 11.98
N ALA A 152 -4.94 -16.20 13.01
CA ALA A 152 -5.93 -15.16 13.31
C ALA A 152 -6.08 -14.15 12.17
N LEU A 153 -4.97 -13.72 11.55
CA LEU A 153 -4.98 -12.83 10.39
C LEU A 153 -5.66 -13.49 9.19
N ASN A 154 -5.34 -14.75 8.90
CA ASN A 154 -5.96 -15.48 7.78
C ASN A 154 -7.45 -15.71 7.97
N LEU A 155 -7.92 -15.90 9.21
CA LEU A 155 -9.36 -15.93 9.46
C LEU A 155 -10.03 -14.60 9.15
N PHE A 156 -9.38 -13.48 9.50
CA PHE A 156 -9.87 -12.15 9.14
C PHE A 156 -9.95 -11.98 7.62
N PHE A 157 -8.88 -12.29 6.87
CA PHE A 157 -8.86 -12.18 5.41
C PHE A 157 -9.95 -13.03 4.75
N ARG A 158 -10.10 -14.28 5.20
CA ARG A 158 -11.16 -15.17 4.73
C ARG A 158 -12.56 -14.62 5.04
N LYS A 159 -12.76 -14.04 6.22
CA LYS A 159 -14.06 -13.47 6.63
C LYS A 159 -14.41 -12.22 5.82
N THR A 160 -13.42 -11.44 5.40
CA THR A 160 -13.63 -10.20 4.66
C THR A 160 -13.57 -10.36 3.15
N GLY A 161 -13.06 -11.48 2.64
CA GLY A 161 -12.81 -11.68 1.21
C GLY A 161 -11.61 -10.88 0.70
N ALA A 162 -10.68 -10.50 1.58
CA ALA A 162 -9.49 -9.76 1.18
C ALA A 162 -8.57 -10.61 0.30
N VAL A 163 -7.98 -9.97 -0.71
CA VAL A 163 -6.93 -10.54 -1.55
C VAL A 163 -5.58 -10.17 -0.95
N VAL A 164 -4.71 -11.14 -0.66
CA VAL A 164 -3.55 -10.90 0.22
C VAL A 164 -2.24 -10.98 -0.56
N ALA A 165 -1.41 -9.96 -0.41
CA ALA A 165 0.02 -9.99 -0.75
C ALA A 165 0.85 -9.99 0.55
N PHE A 166 1.85 -10.84 0.68
CA PHE A 166 2.69 -10.93 1.88
C PHE A 166 4.17 -10.78 1.53
N GLY A 167 4.84 -9.82 2.17
CA GLY A 167 6.27 -9.61 2.02
C GLY A 167 7.12 -10.42 3.01
N LEU A 168 8.10 -11.13 2.47
CA LEU A 168 9.03 -11.98 3.21
C LEU A 168 10.26 -11.21 3.68
N ASN A 169 10.91 -11.68 4.74
CA ASN A 169 12.20 -11.13 5.19
C ASN A 169 13.33 -11.49 4.20
N ALA A 170 13.89 -10.50 3.51
CA ALA A 170 14.98 -10.71 2.56
C ALA A 170 16.38 -10.65 3.18
N LEU A 171 16.53 -10.18 4.43
CA LEU A 171 17.83 -9.99 5.09
C LEU A 171 18.31 -11.20 5.88
N ASN A 172 17.49 -12.24 6.02
CA ASN A 172 17.85 -13.43 6.77
C ASN A 172 19.16 -14.07 6.24
N GLY A 173 20.12 -14.29 7.16
CA GLY A 173 21.40 -14.95 6.89
C GLY A 173 22.49 -14.10 6.22
N ARG A 174 22.21 -12.82 5.91
CA ARG A 174 23.16 -11.95 5.20
C ARG A 174 24.19 -11.31 6.10
N LYS A 175 25.24 -10.78 5.47
CA LYS A 175 26.31 -10.03 6.12
C LYS A 175 26.63 -8.77 5.35
N GLU A 176 27.13 -7.76 6.05
CA GLU A 176 27.64 -6.55 5.42
C GLU A 176 28.86 -6.87 4.57
N VAL A 177 28.80 -6.46 3.31
CA VAL A 177 29.89 -6.65 2.32
C VAL A 177 30.58 -5.34 1.98
N SER A 178 29.87 -4.23 2.12
CA SER A 178 30.39 -2.87 2.07
C SER A 178 29.48 -1.97 2.90
N ASN A 179 29.93 -0.75 3.22
CA ASN A 179 29.22 0.18 4.10
C ASN A 179 27.75 0.36 3.68
N GLY A 180 26.82 -0.18 4.46
CA GLY A 180 25.37 -0.10 4.22
C GLY A 180 24.80 -1.08 3.18
N VAL A 181 25.63 -1.95 2.57
CA VAL A 181 25.20 -2.95 1.59
C VAL A 181 25.34 -4.35 2.18
N LEU A 182 24.24 -5.10 2.17
CA LEU A 182 24.22 -6.50 2.58
C LEU A 182 24.40 -7.42 1.37
N GLY A 183 25.15 -8.49 1.56
CA GLY A 183 25.42 -9.50 0.55
C GLY A 183 25.45 -10.91 1.10
N GLY A 184 25.73 -11.85 0.20
CA GLY A 184 25.60 -13.28 0.45
C GLY A 184 24.21 -13.80 0.11
N PRO A 185 24.08 -15.12 -0.16
CA PRO A 185 22.80 -15.74 -0.50
C PRO A 185 21.76 -15.55 0.60
N TRP A 186 20.52 -15.31 0.20
CA TRP A 186 19.39 -15.32 1.12
C TRP A 186 19.21 -16.68 1.80
N ASP A 187 19.10 -16.71 3.12
CA ASP A 187 18.72 -17.92 3.86
C ASP A 187 17.20 -18.12 3.81
N SER A 188 16.74 -18.85 2.80
CA SER A 188 15.32 -19.05 2.49
C SER A 188 14.59 -20.03 3.43
N ARG A 189 15.28 -20.71 4.36
CA ARG A 189 14.69 -21.81 5.15
C ARG A 189 13.48 -21.39 5.99
N ASN A 190 13.57 -20.26 6.71
CA ASN A 190 12.46 -19.80 7.53
C ASN A 190 11.27 -19.33 6.68
N ALA A 191 11.51 -18.70 5.53
CA ALA A 191 10.48 -18.33 4.58
C ALA A 191 9.83 -19.56 3.92
N TYR A 192 10.61 -20.60 3.57
CA TYR A 192 10.11 -21.87 3.07
C TYR A 192 9.14 -22.51 4.07
N ASP A 193 9.56 -22.64 5.33
CA ASP A 193 8.74 -23.23 6.39
C ASP A 193 7.44 -22.43 6.61
N PHE A 194 7.50 -21.10 6.49
CA PHE A 194 6.34 -20.22 6.60
C PHE A 194 5.36 -20.32 5.43
N ILE A 195 5.85 -20.30 4.19
CA ILE A 195 5.01 -20.49 3.00
C ILE A 195 4.38 -21.88 3.05
N LYS A 196 5.15 -22.90 3.42
CA LYS A 196 4.67 -24.27 3.56
C LYS A 196 3.59 -24.39 4.63
N TYR A 197 3.80 -23.82 5.82
CA TYR A 197 2.78 -23.76 6.87
C TYR A 197 1.50 -23.12 6.36
N THR A 198 1.62 -21.99 5.66
CA THR A 198 0.48 -21.26 5.09
C THR A 198 -0.34 -22.13 4.14
N VAL A 199 0.33 -22.83 3.22
CA VAL A 199 -0.32 -23.71 2.24
C VAL A 199 -0.91 -24.97 2.90
N ASP A 200 -0.19 -25.59 3.83
CA ASP A 200 -0.64 -26.79 4.54
C ASP A 200 -1.89 -26.51 5.41
N HIS A 201 -2.08 -25.27 5.87
CA HIS A 201 -3.29 -24.83 6.60
C HIS A 201 -4.44 -24.37 5.68
N GLY A 202 -4.25 -24.44 4.36
CA GLY A 202 -5.25 -24.03 3.38
C GLY A 202 -5.50 -22.52 3.34
N TYR A 203 -4.54 -21.72 3.80
CA TYR A 203 -4.60 -20.27 3.69
C TYR A 203 -4.24 -19.83 2.28
N GLN A 204 -4.96 -18.83 1.77
CA GLN A 204 -4.77 -18.31 0.43
C GLN A 204 -4.00 -17.00 0.48
N ILE A 205 -2.81 -17.00 -0.11
CA ILE A 205 -2.00 -15.82 -0.39
C ILE A 205 -1.90 -15.68 -1.90
N ASN A 206 -2.25 -14.51 -2.43
CA ASN A 206 -2.33 -14.24 -3.85
C ASN A 206 -1.00 -13.76 -4.43
N ALA A 207 -0.14 -13.19 -3.58
CA ALA A 207 1.16 -12.69 -3.97
C ALA A 207 2.18 -12.83 -2.84
N TRP A 208 3.41 -13.22 -3.17
CA TRP A 208 4.55 -13.24 -2.27
C TRP A 208 5.58 -12.21 -2.73
N GLU A 209 6.01 -11.36 -1.81
CA GLU A 209 7.04 -10.34 -2.02
C GLU A 209 8.30 -10.72 -1.23
N ILE A 210 9.47 -10.17 -1.58
CA ILE A 210 10.74 -10.46 -0.89
C ILE A 210 11.47 -9.18 -0.50
N GLY A 211 11.45 -8.85 0.77
CA GLY A 211 12.06 -7.64 1.32
C GLY A 211 11.28 -6.37 1.03
N ASN A 212 11.74 -5.27 1.64
CA ASN A 212 11.12 -3.96 1.60
C ASN A 212 12.19 -2.87 1.51
N GLU A 213 12.16 -2.04 0.47
CA GLU A 213 13.03 -0.87 0.28
C GLU A 213 14.53 -1.19 0.24
N LEU A 214 14.90 -2.30 -0.40
CA LEU A 214 16.29 -2.75 -0.54
C LEU A 214 16.91 -2.40 -1.91
N SER A 215 16.11 -1.83 -2.83
CA SER A 215 16.54 -1.41 -4.16
C SER A 215 17.30 -0.08 -4.16
N GLY A 216 18.20 0.10 -5.12
CA GLY A 216 18.97 1.34 -5.27
C GLY A 216 19.83 1.64 -4.04
N SER A 217 19.64 2.82 -3.45
CA SER A 217 20.31 3.20 -2.19
C SER A 217 19.75 2.50 -0.95
N GLY A 218 18.54 1.96 -1.04
CA GLY A 218 17.80 1.34 0.04
C GLY A 218 17.45 2.29 1.21
N ILE A 219 16.63 1.81 2.14
CA ILE A 219 16.35 2.46 3.43
C ILE A 219 16.97 1.59 4.53
N GLY A 220 17.90 2.16 5.29
CA GLY A 220 18.68 1.43 6.31
C GLY A 220 19.79 0.56 5.72
N THR A 221 19.48 -0.21 4.68
CA THR A 221 20.47 -1.00 3.92
C THR A 221 19.98 -1.25 2.49
N SER A 222 20.87 -1.75 1.62
CA SER A 222 20.53 -2.15 0.25
C SER A 222 21.11 -3.50 -0.12
N ILE A 223 20.55 -4.08 -1.20
CA ILE A 223 21.07 -5.27 -1.86
C ILE A 223 21.31 -4.93 -3.34
N ASN A 224 22.47 -5.32 -3.85
CA ASN A 224 22.78 -5.14 -5.27
C ASN A 224 21.80 -5.93 -6.16
N ALA A 225 21.39 -5.34 -7.28
CA ALA A 225 20.38 -5.90 -8.18
C ALA A 225 20.68 -7.34 -8.62
N THR A 226 21.95 -7.64 -8.97
CA THR A 226 22.38 -9.01 -9.32
C THR A 226 22.16 -10.02 -8.18
N GLN A 227 22.48 -9.66 -6.93
CA GLN A 227 22.27 -10.57 -5.78
C GLN A 227 20.77 -10.73 -5.52
N TYR A 228 20.02 -9.63 -5.51
CA TYR A 228 18.59 -9.64 -5.27
C TYR A 228 17.82 -10.46 -6.34
N ALA A 229 18.26 -10.40 -7.60
CA ALA A 229 17.75 -11.26 -8.67
C ALA A 229 17.95 -12.76 -8.39
N ALA A 230 19.12 -13.16 -7.89
CA ALA A 230 19.37 -14.55 -7.52
C ALA A 230 18.45 -15.02 -6.38
N ASP A 231 18.14 -14.14 -5.43
CA ASP A 231 17.27 -14.44 -4.30
C ASP A 231 15.80 -14.59 -4.74
N VAL A 232 15.36 -13.76 -5.68
CA VAL A 232 14.05 -13.85 -6.33
C VAL A 232 13.89 -15.15 -7.15
N ILE A 233 14.94 -15.60 -7.85
CA ILE A 233 14.95 -16.89 -8.56
C ILE A 233 14.79 -18.05 -7.56
N GLU A 234 15.45 -17.98 -6.40
CA GLU A 234 15.26 -18.99 -5.35
C GLU A 234 13.84 -18.98 -4.80
N LEU A 235 13.23 -17.81 -4.58
CA LEU A 235 11.83 -17.72 -4.17
C LEU A 235 10.89 -18.33 -5.23
N ASP A 236 11.07 -18.02 -6.52
CA ASP A 236 10.28 -18.64 -7.60
C ASP A 236 10.38 -20.17 -7.59
N ARG A 237 11.58 -20.72 -7.36
CA ARG A 237 11.78 -22.17 -7.21
C ARG A 237 10.98 -22.73 -6.04
N ILE A 238 11.01 -22.08 -4.88
CA ILE A 238 10.25 -22.47 -3.69
C ILE A 238 8.74 -22.43 -3.96
N LEU A 239 8.24 -21.36 -4.58
CA LEU A 239 6.82 -21.21 -4.89
C LEU A 239 6.37 -22.30 -5.89
N LYS A 240 7.16 -22.59 -6.92
CA LYS A 240 6.86 -23.67 -7.87
C LYS A 240 6.83 -25.04 -7.21
N GLU A 241 7.67 -25.29 -6.21
CA GLU A 241 7.72 -26.52 -5.45
C GLU A 241 6.49 -26.68 -4.54
N ILE A 242 6.21 -25.68 -3.70
CA ILE A 242 5.13 -25.74 -2.71
C ILE A 242 3.75 -25.70 -3.39
N TYR A 243 3.59 -24.89 -4.43
CA TYR A 243 2.32 -24.75 -5.16
C TYR A 243 2.21 -25.65 -6.40
N LYS A 244 3.04 -26.71 -6.51
CA LYS A 244 3.10 -27.56 -7.72
C LYS A 244 1.73 -28.17 -8.12
N ASP A 245 0.91 -28.52 -7.14
CA ASP A 245 -0.38 -29.19 -7.31
C ASP A 245 -1.56 -28.20 -7.36
N PHE A 246 -1.30 -26.89 -7.25
CA PHE A 246 -2.33 -25.86 -7.28
C PHE A 246 -2.55 -25.34 -8.69
N GLN A 247 -3.84 -25.24 -9.07
CA GLN A 247 -4.27 -24.65 -10.35
C GLN A 247 -3.93 -23.16 -10.43
N VAL A 248 -4.23 -22.41 -9.36
CA VAL A 248 -3.92 -20.99 -9.23
C VAL A 248 -2.69 -20.85 -8.35
N LYS A 249 -1.64 -20.25 -8.91
CA LYS A 249 -0.38 -19.99 -8.21
C LYS A 249 -0.30 -18.52 -7.81
N PRO A 250 0.35 -18.19 -6.68
CA PRO A 250 0.56 -16.80 -6.29
C PRO A 250 1.49 -16.08 -7.26
N GLN A 251 1.33 -14.76 -7.37
CA GLN A 251 2.29 -13.90 -8.06
C GLN A 251 3.57 -13.75 -7.23
N LEU A 252 4.70 -13.63 -7.90
CA LEU A 252 5.94 -13.16 -7.28
C LEU A 252 6.08 -11.66 -7.54
N VAL A 253 6.20 -10.88 -6.46
CA VAL A 253 6.31 -9.41 -6.47
C VAL A 253 7.70 -8.99 -5.98
N ALA A 254 8.33 -8.05 -6.68
CA ALA A 254 9.65 -7.51 -6.33
C ALA A 254 9.90 -6.19 -7.08
N PRO A 255 10.84 -5.30 -6.68
CA PRO A 255 11.65 -5.39 -5.48
C PRO A 255 11.03 -4.73 -4.25
N ASP A 256 9.84 -4.13 -4.40
CA ASP A 256 9.11 -3.49 -3.32
C ASP A 256 9.91 -2.40 -2.59
N GLY A 257 10.45 -1.48 -3.40
CA GLY A 257 11.26 -0.37 -2.91
C GLY A 257 11.16 0.86 -3.80
N PHE A 258 11.98 1.87 -3.51
CA PHE A 258 12.02 3.07 -4.34
C PHE A 258 12.57 2.76 -5.73
N PHE A 259 11.97 3.40 -6.73
CA PHE A 259 12.34 3.24 -8.12
C PHE A 259 13.75 3.81 -8.38
N ASP A 260 14.65 2.94 -8.84
CA ASP A 260 15.94 3.32 -9.41
C ASP A 260 16.04 2.66 -10.80
N ALA A 261 16.11 3.48 -11.85
CA ALA A 261 16.01 2.99 -13.22
C ALA A 261 17.13 2.00 -13.60
N ASN A 262 18.35 2.22 -13.10
CA ASN A 262 19.49 1.35 -13.42
C ASN A 262 19.37 0.03 -12.64
N TRP A 263 19.03 0.12 -11.36
CA TRP A 263 18.84 -1.05 -10.50
C TRP A 263 17.71 -1.93 -11.01
N PHE A 264 16.54 -1.34 -11.36
CA PHE A 264 15.39 -2.10 -11.87
C PHE A 264 15.68 -2.76 -13.22
N LYS A 265 16.40 -2.05 -14.11
CA LYS A 265 16.86 -2.62 -15.37
C LYS A 265 17.80 -3.80 -15.14
N GLU A 266 18.83 -3.64 -14.32
CA GLU A 266 19.78 -4.72 -14.01
C GLU A 266 19.04 -5.90 -13.37
N PHE A 267 18.17 -5.65 -12.40
CA PHE A 267 17.37 -6.67 -11.73
C PHE A 267 16.54 -7.51 -12.70
N LEU A 268 15.83 -6.88 -13.64
CA LEU A 268 15.03 -7.60 -14.64
C LEU A 268 15.89 -8.40 -15.62
N GLN A 269 17.05 -7.85 -16.02
CA GLN A 269 17.99 -8.56 -16.87
C GLN A 269 18.60 -9.79 -16.19
N GLN A 270 18.90 -9.70 -14.89
CA GLN A 270 19.52 -10.77 -14.12
C GLN A 270 18.51 -11.83 -13.66
N SER A 271 17.28 -11.43 -13.30
CA SER A 271 16.23 -12.37 -12.90
C SER A 271 15.68 -13.16 -14.09
N GLY A 272 15.58 -12.52 -15.25
CA GLY A 272 15.21 -13.16 -16.50
C GLY A 272 13.70 -13.35 -16.68
N PRO A 273 13.31 -13.91 -17.85
CA PRO A 273 11.92 -13.94 -18.28
C PRO A 273 11.02 -14.81 -17.41
N ASN A 274 9.82 -14.31 -17.11
CA ASN A 274 8.74 -15.02 -16.41
C ASN A 274 9.06 -15.45 -14.97
N ILE A 275 10.08 -14.86 -14.33
CA ILE A 275 10.37 -15.07 -12.91
C ILE A 275 9.54 -14.12 -12.05
N VAL A 276 9.59 -12.81 -12.37
CA VAL A 276 8.89 -11.76 -11.63
C VAL A 276 7.57 -11.47 -12.33
N GLY A 277 6.45 -11.84 -11.72
CA GLY A 277 5.12 -11.55 -12.28
C GLY A 277 4.72 -10.08 -12.11
N VAL A 278 5.21 -9.44 -11.06
CA VAL A 278 4.90 -8.06 -10.72
C VAL A 278 6.15 -7.32 -10.30
N VAL A 279 6.41 -6.19 -10.94
CA VAL A 279 7.41 -5.21 -10.51
C VAL A 279 6.74 -4.13 -9.67
N SER A 280 7.04 -4.08 -8.37
CA SER A 280 6.48 -3.08 -7.46
C SER A 280 7.48 -1.95 -7.13
N HIS A 281 6.95 -0.74 -6.92
CA HIS A 281 7.71 0.39 -6.39
C HIS A 281 6.94 1.19 -5.33
N HIS A 282 7.66 1.99 -4.53
CA HIS A 282 7.12 2.82 -3.47
C HIS A 282 6.99 4.30 -3.89
N ILE A 283 5.98 5.00 -3.36
CA ILE A 283 5.75 6.44 -3.63
C ILE A 283 5.57 7.23 -2.33
N TYR A 284 6.53 8.12 -2.07
CA TYR A 284 6.50 9.13 -1.00
C TYR A 284 6.99 10.49 -1.51
N ASN A 285 6.33 10.98 -2.54
CA ASN A 285 6.75 12.12 -3.35
C ASN A 285 6.44 13.51 -2.77
N LEU A 286 5.76 13.62 -1.62
CA LEU A 286 5.50 14.90 -0.95
C LEU A 286 6.61 15.28 0.06
N GLY A 287 7.41 14.30 0.49
CA GLY A 287 8.49 14.48 1.47
C GLY A 287 8.14 13.98 2.87
N ALA A 288 8.75 14.59 3.90
CA ALA A 288 8.62 14.14 5.28
C ALA A 288 7.27 14.55 5.89
N GLY A 289 6.71 13.71 6.76
CA GLY A 289 5.50 14.04 7.53
C GLY A 289 5.64 15.27 8.45
N VAL A 290 6.85 15.72 8.76
CA VAL A 290 7.08 16.96 9.56
C VAL A 290 7.05 18.23 8.71
N ASP A 291 7.03 18.11 7.39
CA ASP A 291 7.04 19.27 6.51
C ASP A 291 5.76 20.11 6.71
N GLU A 292 5.95 21.39 7.03
CA GLU A 292 4.85 22.35 7.25
C GLU A 292 4.20 22.80 5.94
N HIS A 293 4.85 22.55 4.80
CA HIS A 293 4.40 22.95 3.46
C HIS A 293 3.72 21.83 2.66
N LEU A 294 3.28 20.75 3.32
CA LEU A 294 2.63 19.63 2.63
C LEU A 294 1.35 20.07 1.90
N VAL A 295 0.57 20.98 2.47
CA VAL A 295 -0.69 21.44 1.86
C VAL A 295 -0.42 22.18 0.56
N GLU A 296 0.58 23.06 0.54
CA GLU A 296 1.00 23.80 -0.66
C GLU A 296 1.44 22.84 -1.76
N LYS A 297 2.22 21.81 -1.42
CA LYS A 297 2.66 20.77 -2.37
C LYS A 297 1.50 19.94 -2.92
N ILE A 298 0.54 19.58 -2.06
CA ILE A 298 -0.66 18.80 -2.45
C ILE A 298 -1.54 19.60 -3.41
N LEU A 299 -1.62 20.92 -3.25
CA LEU A 299 -2.45 21.79 -4.06
C LEU A 299 -1.71 22.38 -5.28
N ASP A 300 -0.41 22.08 -5.44
CA ASP A 300 0.40 22.53 -6.57
C ASP A 300 0.42 21.46 -7.68
N PRO A 301 -0.27 21.67 -8.81
CA PRO A 301 -0.31 20.70 -9.90
C PRO A 301 1.06 20.50 -10.57
N SER A 302 1.96 21.49 -10.52
CA SER A 302 3.31 21.35 -11.04
C SER A 302 4.16 20.43 -10.16
N TYR A 303 3.92 20.45 -8.84
CA TYR A 303 4.54 19.53 -7.89
C TYR A 303 4.02 18.10 -8.10
N LEU A 304 2.69 17.92 -8.14
CA LEU A 304 2.08 16.60 -8.34
C LEU A 304 2.52 15.92 -9.64
N SER A 305 2.70 16.70 -10.72
CA SER A 305 3.07 16.16 -12.05
C SER A 305 4.50 15.61 -12.12
N GLN A 306 5.35 15.85 -11.12
CA GLN A 306 6.73 15.34 -11.12
C GLN A 306 6.78 13.80 -11.09
N GLU A 307 5.80 13.17 -10.43
CA GLU A 307 5.73 11.69 -10.30
C GLU A 307 5.48 10.99 -11.64
N GLU A 308 4.94 11.70 -12.63
CA GLU A 308 4.65 11.16 -13.95
C GLU A 308 5.89 10.51 -14.58
N SER A 309 7.05 11.13 -14.35
CA SER A 309 8.33 10.65 -14.87
C SER A 309 8.71 9.27 -14.34
N THR A 310 8.39 8.96 -13.07
CA THR A 310 8.62 7.64 -12.46
C THR A 310 7.77 6.59 -13.14
N PHE A 311 6.45 6.82 -13.24
CA PHE A 311 5.53 5.88 -13.87
C PHE A 311 5.87 5.61 -15.33
N LYS A 312 6.16 6.66 -16.09
CA LYS A 312 6.59 6.57 -17.48
C LYS A 312 7.88 5.76 -17.64
N SER A 313 8.86 6.01 -16.76
CA SER A 313 10.15 5.33 -16.78
C SER A 313 10.00 3.85 -16.45
N LEU A 314 9.21 3.51 -15.42
CA LEU A 314 8.93 2.11 -15.08
C LEU A 314 8.20 1.40 -16.23
N LYS A 315 7.14 1.99 -16.80
CA LYS A 315 6.44 1.44 -17.98
C LYS A 315 7.43 1.15 -19.12
N THR A 316 8.31 2.11 -19.43
CA THR A 316 9.32 1.96 -20.48
C THR A 316 10.32 0.84 -20.16
N ILE A 317 10.73 0.70 -18.89
CA ILE A 317 11.61 -0.39 -18.46
C ILE A 317 10.92 -1.75 -18.63
N LEU A 318 9.66 -1.88 -18.24
CA LEU A 318 8.93 -3.14 -18.41
C LEU A 318 8.75 -3.50 -19.88
N GLU A 319 8.38 -2.54 -20.74
CA GLU A 319 8.25 -2.79 -22.19
C GLU A 319 9.55 -3.32 -22.82
N ASN A 320 10.72 -2.89 -22.33
CA ASN A 320 12.02 -3.25 -22.91
C ASN A 320 12.72 -4.43 -22.23
N TYR A 321 12.57 -4.59 -20.91
CA TYR A 321 13.37 -5.50 -20.09
C TYR A 321 12.53 -6.50 -19.28
N GLY A 322 11.22 -6.30 -19.17
CA GLY A 322 10.32 -7.20 -18.43
C GLY A 322 8.90 -7.25 -18.97
N PRO A 323 8.67 -7.53 -20.28
CA PRO A 323 7.32 -7.48 -20.88
C PRO A 323 6.37 -8.57 -20.35
N TRP A 324 6.88 -9.51 -19.54
CA TRP A 324 6.10 -10.52 -18.82
C TRP A 324 5.58 -10.03 -17.46
N SER A 325 6.05 -8.88 -16.97
CA SER A 325 5.73 -8.36 -15.65
C SER A 325 4.70 -7.23 -15.72
N ASN A 326 3.91 -7.10 -14.66
CA ASN A 326 3.01 -5.98 -14.44
C ASN A 326 3.62 -4.96 -13.46
N ALA A 327 3.30 -3.66 -13.59
CA ALA A 327 3.71 -2.65 -12.62
C ALA A 327 2.71 -2.52 -11.48
N TRP A 328 3.15 -2.53 -10.22
CA TRP A 328 2.35 -2.17 -9.05
C TRP A 328 2.98 -0.99 -8.29
N VAL A 329 2.14 -0.16 -7.67
CA VAL A 329 2.57 0.65 -6.52
C VAL A 329 2.29 -0.21 -5.28
N GLY A 330 3.36 -0.78 -4.70
CA GLY A 330 3.28 -1.71 -3.57
C GLY A 330 3.07 -1.00 -2.22
N GLU A 331 3.48 0.26 -2.14
CA GLU A 331 3.30 1.11 -0.97
C GLU A 331 3.32 2.59 -1.37
N ALA A 332 2.34 3.36 -0.93
CA ALA A 332 2.35 4.80 -1.13
C ALA A 332 1.62 5.55 -0.02
N GLY A 333 2.31 6.47 0.64
CA GLY A 333 1.74 7.34 1.68
C GLY A 333 1.84 8.83 1.36
N GLY A 334 2.51 9.20 0.27
CA GLY A 334 2.78 10.58 -0.14
C GLY A 334 3.79 11.28 0.77
N ALA A 335 3.49 11.39 2.07
CA ALA A 335 4.42 11.87 3.09
C ALA A 335 4.96 10.71 3.95
N TYR A 336 6.27 10.51 3.98
CA TYR A 336 6.92 9.44 4.73
C TYR A 336 6.99 9.75 6.24
N ASN A 337 7.51 8.83 7.05
CA ASN A 337 7.57 8.92 8.52
C ASN A 337 6.19 9.13 9.16
N SER A 338 5.28 8.20 8.86
CA SER A 338 3.92 8.12 9.43
C SER A 338 2.97 9.25 9.05
N GLY A 339 3.30 10.09 8.07
CA GLY A 339 2.45 11.19 7.60
C GLY A 339 2.26 12.31 8.64
N HIS A 340 1.37 13.27 8.32
CA HIS A 340 1.14 14.48 9.10
C HIS A 340 -0.33 14.56 9.56
N ASN A 341 -0.56 14.54 10.86
CA ASN A 341 -1.90 14.69 11.42
C ASN A 341 -2.56 16.02 11.00
N LEU A 342 -3.86 15.99 10.69
CA LEU A 342 -4.63 17.10 10.11
C LEU A 342 -4.25 17.47 8.68
N VAL A 343 -3.34 16.72 8.04
CA VAL A 343 -3.04 16.82 6.61
C VAL A 343 -3.30 15.48 5.93
N THR A 344 -2.50 14.44 6.22
CA THR A 344 -2.56 13.13 5.53
C THR A 344 -3.76 12.27 5.94
N ASN A 345 -4.46 12.63 7.02
CA ASN A 345 -5.75 12.06 7.43
C ASN A 345 -6.91 13.07 7.25
N ALA A 346 -6.68 14.18 6.54
CA ALA A 346 -7.68 15.20 6.26
C ALA A 346 -8.08 15.22 4.78
N PHE A 347 -9.18 15.89 4.47
CA PHE A 347 -9.76 15.92 3.11
C PHE A 347 -8.80 16.49 2.06
N VAL A 348 -7.93 17.43 2.43
CA VAL A 348 -6.95 18.00 1.50
C VAL A 348 -6.06 16.93 0.87
N PHE A 349 -5.77 15.84 1.56
CA PHE A 349 -4.93 14.76 1.01
C PHE A 349 -5.60 13.98 -0.13
N SER A 350 -6.93 14.03 -0.23
CA SER A 350 -7.66 13.36 -1.31
C SER A 350 -7.33 13.93 -2.69
N PHE A 351 -6.89 15.19 -2.79
CA PHE A 351 -6.37 15.75 -4.04
C PHE A 351 -5.15 15.00 -4.53
N TRP A 352 -4.16 14.77 -3.65
CA TRP A 352 -2.99 13.96 -3.99
C TRP A 352 -3.40 12.51 -4.29
N TYR A 353 -4.21 11.89 -3.42
CA TYR A 353 -4.47 10.46 -3.54
C TYR A 353 -5.23 10.09 -4.82
N LEU A 354 -6.32 10.81 -5.16
CA LEU A 354 -7.05 10.58 -6.40
C LEU A 354 -6.21 10.90 -7.64
N ASP A 355 -5.35 11.91 -7.56
CA ASP A 355 -4.44 12.25 -8.64
C ASP A 355 -3.42 11.15 -8.91
N GLN A 356 -2.87 10.56 -7.85
CA GLN A 356 -1.93 9.45 -7.96
C GLN A 356 -2.59 8.18 -8.52
N LEU A 357 -3.83 7.87 -8.12
CA LEU A 357 -4.60 6.76 -8.69
C LEU A 357 -4.80 6.94 -10.20
N GLY A 358 -5.19 8.13 -10.63
CA GLY A 358 -5.37 8.46 -12.05
C GLY A 358 -4.07 8.47 -12.83
N MET A 359 -3.01 9.05 -12.29
CA MET A 359 -1.71 9.07 -12.95
C MET A 359 -1.16 7.66 -13.11
N ALA A 360 -1.14 6.86 -12.04
CA ALA A 360 -0.65 5.48 -12.10
C ALA A 360 -1.42 4.64 -13.12
N SER A 361 -2.75 4.75 -13.18
CA SER A 361 -3.57 3.95 -14.10
C SER A 361 -3.25 4.24 -15.57
N THR A 362 -3.02 5.52 -15.94
CA THR A 362 -2.66 5.91 -17.32
C THR A 362 -1.34 5.33 -17.80
N TYR A 363 -0.46 4.98 -16.87
CA TYR A 363 0.83 4.34 -17.13
C TYR A 363 0.82 2.83 -16.96
N ASN A 364 -0.36 2.21 -17.02
CA ASN A 364 -0.55 0.75 -17.01
C ASN A 364 -0.10 0.06 -15.71
N THR A 365 -0.07 0.81 -14.60
CA THR A 365 0.04 0.25 -13.25
C THR A 365 -1.25 -0.50 -12.91
N LYS A 366 -1.11 -1.73 -12.43
CA LYS A 366 -2.23 -2.67 -12.20
C LYS A 366 -2.82 -2.59 -10.80
N SER A 367 -2.06 -2.13 -9.81
CA SER A 367 -2.51 -1.98 -8.43
C SER A 367 -1.82 -0.81 -7.75
N TYR A 368 -2.53 -0.16 -6.83
CA TYR A 368 -2.04 0.96 -6.04
C TYR A 368 -2.36 0.79 -4.56
N CYS A 369 -1.35 0.41 -3.77
CA CYS A 369 -1.47 0.11 -2.36
C CYS A 369 -1.22 1.34 -1.49
N ARG A 370 -2.29 1.88 -0.91
CA ARG A 370 -2.21 3.00 0.03
C ARG A 370 -1.61 2.53 1.35
N GLN A 371 -0.52 3.17 1.74
CA GLN A 371 -0.01 3.15 3.10
C GLN A 371 -0.87 4.09 3.96
N SER A 372 -1.68 3.59 4.90
CA SER A 372 -2.01 2.19 5.18
C SER A 372 -3.51 2.00 5.32
N LEU A 373 -4.01 0.78 5.44
CA LEU A 373 -5.41 0.54 5.82
C LEU A 373 -5.71 1.16 7.20
N ILE A 374 -4.79 1.00 8.15
CA ILE A 374 -4.86 1.53 9.51
C ILE A 374 -3.45 1.71 10.08
N GLY A 375 -3.29 2.70 10.97
CA GLY A 375 -1.99 3.09 11.53
C GLY A 375 -1.35 4.24 10.76
N GLY A 376 -0.49 5.01 11.43
CA GLY A 376 0.03 6.25 10.87
C GLY A 376 -1.05 7.34 10.74
N ASN A 377 -0.61 8.56 10.44
CA ASN A 377 -1.51 9.68 10.14
C ASN A 377 -2.05 9.64 8.70
N TYR A 378 -1.61 8.70 7.87
CA TYR A 378 -2.11 8.51 6.50
C TYR A 378 -3.13 7.37 6.37
N GLY A 379 -3.44 6.68 7.47
CA GLY A 379 -4.28 5.48 7.46
C GLY A 379 -5.66 5.78 6.88
N LEU A 380 -6.22 4.86 6.08
CA LEU A 380 -7.58 4.97 5.56
C LEU A 380 -8.60 4.95 6.70
N LEU A 381 -8.31 4.23 7.78
CA LEU A 381 -9.11 4.20 8.99
C LEU A 381 -8.36 4.89 10.14
N ASN A 382 -9.12 5.59 11.00
CA ASN A 382 -8.58 6.12 12.24
C ASN A 382 -8.04 4.99 13.14
N THR A 383 -6.80 5.13 13.59
CA THR A 383 -6.07 4.12 14.38
C THR A 383 -6.79 3.64 15.64
N THR A 384 -7.60 4.49 16.27
CA THR A 384 -8.22 4.18 17.58
C THR A 384 -9.72 3.87 17.46
N THR A 385 -10.42 4.57 16.58
CA THR A 385 -11.88 4.46 16.44
C THR A 385 -12.32 3.58 15.28
N TYR A 386 -11.42 3.26 14.33
CA TYR A 386 -11.73 2.59 13.06
C TYR A 386 -12.71 3.36 12.16
N VAL A 387 -13.04 4.60 12.51
CA VAL A 387 -13.86 5.47 11.66
C VAL A 387 -13.06 5.82 10.40
N PRO A 388 -13.65 5.68 9.20
CA PRO A 388 -12.99 6.06 7.96
C PRO A 388 -12.52 7.52 7.93
N ASN A 389 -11.25 7.73 7.58
CA ASN A 389 -10.72 9.03 7.20
C ASN A 389 -11.18 9.38 5.77
N PRO A 390 -11.07 10.66 5.33
CA PRO A 390 -11.55 11.09 4.02
C PRO A 390 -11.08 10.23 2.84
N ASP A 391 -9.81 9.80 2.83
CA ASP A 391 -9.26 8.98 1.76
C ASP A 391 -9.83 7.58 1.64
N TYR A 392 -10.43 7.03 2.71
CA TYR A 392 -11.18 5.79 2.60
C TYR A 392 -12.37 5.94 1.64
N TYR A 393 -13.06 7.09 1.70
CA TYR A 393 -14.16 7.38 0.79
C TYR A 393 -13.65 7.64 -0.63
N SER A 394 -12.50 8.29 -0.79
CA SER A 394 -11.83 8.44 -2.10
C SER A 394 -11.49 7.08 -2.72
N ALA A 395 -10.88 6.18 -1.96
CA ALA A 395 -10.59 4.80 -2.35
C ALA A 395 -11.86 4.02 -2.72
N LEU A 396 -12.88 4.08 -1.87
CA LEU A 396 -14.13 3.32 -2.06
C LEU A 396 -14.93 3.85 -3.27
N LEU A 397 -14.97 5.17 -3.46
CA LEU A 397 -15.63 5.79 -4.61
C LEU A 397 -14.93 5.41 -5.91
N TRP A 398 -13.59 5.50 -5.95
CA TRP A 398 -12.81 5.02 -7.09
C TRP A 398 -13.12 3.55 -7.38
N HIS A 399 -13.02 2.71 -6.36
CA HIS A 399 -13.23 1.27 -6.49
C HIS A 399 -14.63 0.92 -7.01
N ARG A 400 -15.67 1.71 -6.71
CA ARG A 400 -17.04 1.45 -7.16
C ARG A 400 -17.35 1.97 -8.56
N LEU A 401 -16.68 3.05 -9.00
CA LEU A 401 -17.03 3.76 -10.23
C LEU A 401 -16.05 3.46 -11.38
N MET A 402 -14.75 3.45 -11.09
CA MET A 402 -13.70 3.37 -12.11
C MET A 402 -13.45 1.90 -12.49
N GLY A 403 -13.73 1.54 -13.74
CA GLY A 403 -13.48 0.20 -14.27
C GLY A 403 -12.05 -0.03 -14.72
N ALA A 404 -11.76 -1.23 -15.19
CA ALA A 404 -10.39 -1.65 -15.51
C ALA A 404 -9.83 -1.00 -16.80
N GLN A 405 -10.68 -0.57 -17.73
CA GLN A 405 -10.24 0.01 -19.00
C GLN A 405 -9.99 1.51 -18.85
N VAL A 406 -8.74 1.94 -19.00
CA VAL A 406 -8.33 3.34 -18.89
C VAL A 406 -8.45 4.01 -20.25
N LEU A 407 -9.07 5.19 -20.31
CA LEU A 407 -9.32 5.95 -21.53
C LEU A 407 -8.38 7.17 -21.64
N SER A 408 -8.12 7.60 -22.86
CA SER A 408 -7.36 8.83 -23.09
C SER A 408 -8.23 10.06 -22.83
N VAL A 409 -7.65 11.06 -22.17
CA VAL A 409 -8.28 12.34 -21.88
C VAL A 409 -7.39 13.47 -22.39
N SER A 410 -8.01 14.46 -23.04
CA SER A 410 -7.39 15.75 -23.33
C SER A 410 -8.18 16.85 -22.64
N LEU A 411 -7.49 17.66 -21.84
CA LEU A 411 -8.06 18.79 -21.14
C LEU A 411 -7.53 20.09 -21.73
N ASN A 412 -8.43 20.97 -22.16
CA ASN A 412 -8.12 22.37 -22.45
C ASN A 412 -8.72 23.23 -21.34
N GLY A 413 -7.88 23.65 -20.39
CA GLY A 413 -8.30 24.38 -19.21
C GLY A 413 -7.12 24.71 -18.28
N THR A 414 -7.45 25.08 -17.04
CA THR A 414 -6.45 25.34 -16.00
C THR A 414 -5.77 24.04 -15.55
N GLN A 415 -4.48 24.11 -15.23
CA GLN A 415 -3.71 22.98 -14.65
C GLN A 415 -4.21 22.52 -13.28
N TYR A 416 -5.02 23.35 -12.61
CA TYR A 416 -5.67 23.01 -11.33
C TYR A 416 -6.90 22.11 -11.49
N LEU A 417 -7.36 21.88 -12.72
CA LEU A 417 -8.32 20.85 -13.05
C LEU A 417 -7.54 19.67 -13.65
N ARG A 418 -7.72 18.48 -13.08
CA ARG A 418 -7.05 17.25 -13.54
C ARG A 418 -8.12 16.20 -13.78
N ALA A 419 -8.06 15.54 -14.93
CA ALA A 419 -9.14 14.69 -15.41
C ALA A 419 -8.61 13.34 -15.88
N TYR A 420 -9.24 12.27 -15.39
CA TYR A 420 -8.95 10.88 -15.72
C TYR A 420 -10.26 10.20 -16.10
N ALA A 421 -10.24 9.31 -17.08
CA ALA A 421 -11.44 8.61 -17.55
C ALA A 421 -11.17 7.12 -17.68
N HIS A 422 -12.14 6.33 -17.24
CA HIS A 422 -12.16 4.88 -17.37
C HIS A 422 -13.55 4.47 -17.88
N CYS A 423 -13.67 3.30 -18.51
CA CYS A 423 -14.98 2.65 -18.63
C CYS A 423 -15.56 2.39 -17.23
N THR A 424 -16.88 2.30 -17.08
CA THR A 424 -17.45 2.03 -15.76
C THR A 424 -17.17 0.59 -15.33
N LYS A 425 -17.12 0.32 -14.03
CA LYS A 425 -16.65 -0.97 -13.49
C LYS A 425 -17.47 -2.20 -13.90
N ASN A 426 -18.69 -2.02 -14.38
CA ASN A 426 -19.59 -3.10 -14.77
C ASN A 426 -20.05 -3.02 -16.25
N ASP A 427 -19.33 -2.26 -17.09
CA ASP A 427 -19.54 -2.24 -18.55
C ASP A 427 -18.69 -3.29 -19.28
#